data_AF-A0A0D6PBD3-F1
#
_entry.id   AF-A0A0D6PBD3-F1
#
_cell.length_a   1.000
_cell.length_b   1.000
_cell.length_c   1.000
_cell.angle_alpha   90.00
_cell.angle_beta   90.00
_cell.angle_gamma   90.00
#
_symmetry.space_group_name_H-M   'P 1'
#
loop_
_entity.id
_entity.type
_entity.pdbx_description
1 polymer ?
#
loop_
_entity_poly.entity_id
_entity_poly.type
_entity_poly.pdbx_seq_one_letter_code
_entity_poly.pdbx_strand_id
1 'polypeptide(L)' 'MPAGAGGAAIAGEVWAVPTAAIGGLLAETPAPLSFGTVALDDGPCLGFLAEAAGVDGAPDITSLGGWRAYLAR' A
#
# COMPACT_ATOMS: atom_id res chain seq x y z
N MET A 1 -9.08 -9.71 6.17
CA MET A 1 -10.23 -8.95 6.72
C MET A 1 -10.88 -8.21 5.57
N PRO A 2 -12.22 -8.14 5.47
CA PRO A 2 -12.86 -7.41 4.37
C PRO A 2 -12.48 -5.91 4.43
N ALA A 3 -12.43 -5.27 3.27
CA ALA A 3 -12.22 -3.83 3.19
C ALA A 3 -13.28 -3.07 4.00
N GLY A 4 -12.90 -1.94 4.60
CA GLY A 4 -13.85 -1.07 5.29
C GLY A 4 -14.95 -0.55 4.36
N ALA A 5 -16.03 -0.01 4.91
CA ALA A 5 -17.15 0.51 4.11
C ALA A 5 -16.65 1.55 3.10
N GLY A 6 -16.82 1.28 1.80
CA GLY A 6 -16.33 2.11 0.70
C GLY A 6 -14.96 1.71 0.12
N GLY A 7 -14.30 0.68 0.65
CA GLY A 7 -13.04 0.14 0.12
C GLY A 7 -13.23 -1.10 -0.76
N ALA A 8 -12.17 -1.47 -1.48
CA ALA A 8 -12.07 -2.72 -2.23
C ALA A 8 -10.74 -3.43 -1.95
N ALA A 9 -10.68 -4.73 -2.24
CA ALA A 9 -9.43 -5.47 -2.21
C ALA A 9 -8.49 -4.98 -3.34
N ILE A 10 -7.23 -4.70 -2.99
CA ILE A 10 -6.21 -4.22 -3.92
C ILE A 10 -5.11 -5.29 -4.04
N ALA A 11 -4.72 -5.62 -5.27
CA ALA A 11 -3.63 -6.53 -5.52
C ALA A 11 -2.29 -5.91 -5.08
N GLY A 12 -1.53 -6.66 -4.28
CA GLY A 12 -0.20 -6.28 -3.80
C GLY A 12 0.78 -7.45 -3.86
N GLU A 13 2.01 -7.21 -3.44
CA GLU A 13 3.08 -8.20 -3.40
C GLU A 13 3.66 -8.28 -1.98
N VAL A 14 3.85 -9.50 -1.49
CA VAL A 14 4.46 -9.75 -0.16
C VAL A 14 5.91 -10.17 -0.34
N TRP A 15 6.80 -9.45 0.33
CA TRP A 15 8.25 -9.65 0.24
C TRP A 15 8.83 -9.98 1.61
N ALA A 16 9.72 -10.97 1.66
CA ALA A 16 10.51 -11.26 2.85
C ALA A 16 11.75 -10.34 2.87
N VAL A 17 11.75 -9.34 3.75
CA VAL A 17 12.84 -8.36 3.88
C VAL A 17 13.62 -8.62 5.17
N PRO A 18 14.97 -8.69 5.14
CA PRO A 18 15.77 -8.80 6.34
C PRO A 18 15.53 -7.61 7.28
N THR A 19 15.38 -7.87 8.59
CA THR A 19 15.15 -6.80 9.57
C THR A 19 16.23 -5.72 9.54
N ALA A 20 17.48 -6.07 9.23
CA ALA A 20 18.57 -5.11 9.10
C ALA A 20 18.39 -4.13 7.91
N ALA A 21 17.65 -4.52 6.88
CA ALA A 21 17.43 -3.71 5.67
C ALA A 21 16.22 -2.78 5.79
N ILE A 22 15.31 -3.00 6.76
CA ILE A 22 14.06 -2.22 6.85
C ILE A 22 14.32 -0.73 7.09
N GLY A 23 15.37 -0.39 7.86
CA GLY A 23 15.74 0.99 8.14
C GLY A 23 16.17 1.75 6.88
N GLY A 24 16.87 1.09 5.96
CA GLY A 24 17.25 1.66 4.66
C GLY A 24 16.03 1.91 3.78
N LEU A 25 15.13 0.92 3.70
CA LEU A 25 13.89 1.04 2.94
C LEU A 25 12.99 2.18 3.47
N LEU A 26 12.90 2.33 4.80
CA LEU A 26 12.20 3.43 5.45
C LEU A 26 12.82 4.79 5.08
N ALA A 27 14.15 4.89 5.07
CA ALA A 27 14.85 6.12 4.74
C ALA A 27 14.73 6.53 3.27
N GLU A 28 14.57 5.57 2.36
CA GLU A 28 14.38 5.81 0.92
C GLU A 28 12.94 6.11 0.53
N THR A 29 11.98 5.91 1.44
CA THR A 29 10.56 6.11 1.15
C THR A 29 10.21 7.61 1.19
N PRO A 30 9.88 8.24 0.05
CA PRO A 30 9.59 9.66 0.01
C PRO A 30 8.19 9.95 0.54
N ALA A 31 8.00 11.15 1.11
CA ALA A 31 6.66 11.65 1.37
C ALA A 31 5.84 11.67 0.05
N PRO A 32 4.55 11.28 0.08
CA PRO A 32 3.69 11.07 1.25
C PRO A 32 3.59 9.60 1.72
N LEU A 33 4.50 8.73 1.29
CA LEU A 33 4.45 7.31 1.62
C LEU A 33 4.96 7.07 3.04
N SER A 34 4.32 6.13 3.72
CA SER A 34 4.70 5.66 5.06
C SER A 34 4.57 4.15 5.15
N PHE A 35 5.02 3.56 6.26
CA PHE A 35 4.80 2.15 6.55
C PHE A 35 3.80 1.99 7.70
N GLY A 36 2.93 1.00 7.55
CA GLY A 36 2.00 0.61 8.60
C GLY A 36 1.53 -0.82 8.42
N THR A 37 0.61 -1.25 9.28
CA THR A 37 0.04 -2.60 9.18
C THR A 37 -1.04 -2.63 8.11
N VAL A 38 -0.88 -3.50 7.12
CA VAL A 38 -1.90 -3.79 6.10
C VAL A 38 -2.55 -5.13 6.41
N ALA A 39 -3.86 -5.22 6.19
CA ALA A 39 -4.59 -6.46 6.36
C ALA A 39 -4.58 -7.25 5.05
N LEU A 40 -4.11 -8.48 5.10
CA LEU A 40 -4.25 -9.45 4.01
C LEU A 40 -5.26 -10.53 4.41
N ASP A 41 -5.60 -11.39 3.46
CA ASP A 41 -6.50 -12.53 3.70
C ASP A 41 -5.81 -13.65 4.49
N ASP A 42 -4.48 -13.74 4.40
CA ASP A 42 -3.62 -14.72 5.07
C ASP A 42 -2.97 -14.19 6.37
N GLY A 43 -3.08 -12.89 6.64
CA GLY A 43 -2.64 -12.28 7.90
C GLY A 43 -2.16 -10.83 7.72
N PRO A 44 -2.07 -10.04 8.80
CA PRO A 44 -1.53 -8.70 8.70
C PRO A 44 -0.01 -8.71 8.47
N CYS A 45 0.50 -7.77 7.69
CA CYS A 45 1.93 -7.56 7.51
C CYS A 45 2.28 -6.06 7.48
N LEU A 46 3.57 -5.74 7.48
CA LEU A 46 4.04 -4.38 7.24
C LEU A 46 3.91 -4.05 5.75
N GLY A 47 3.22 -2.97 5.42
CA GLY A 47 3.01 -2.53 4.04
C GLY A 47 3.10 -1.01 3.89
N PHE A 48 3.14 -0.57 2.63
CA PHE A 48 3.13 0.85 2.28
C PHE A 48 1.72 1.43 2.46
N LEU A 49 1.68 2.63 3.04
CA LEU A 49 0.50 3.47 3.18
C LEU A 49 0.82 4.85 2.60
N ALA A 50 -0.20 5.66 2.37
CA ALA A 50 -0.05 7.06 2.02
C ALA A 50 -0.75 7.92 3.07
N GLU A 51 -0.12 9.03 3.46
CA GLU A 51 -0.79 10.02 4.31
C GLU A 51 -1.96 10.67 3.57
N ALA A 52 -3.02 11.02 4.31
CA ALA A 52 -4.24 11.59 3.74
C ALA A 52 -3.98 12.86 2.91
N ALA A 53 -3.02 13.69 3.34
CA ALA A 53 -2.63 14.89 2.60
C ALA A 53 -1.98 14.58 1.23
N GLY A 54 -1.39 13.39 1.08
CA GLY A 54 -0.71 12.96 -0.14
C GLY A 54 -1.62 12.44 -1.24
N VAL A 55 -2.89 12.16 -0.91
CA VAL A 55 -3.89 11.64 -1.85
C VAL A 55 -4.96 12.67 -2.20
N ASP A 56 -4.87 13.88 -1.65
CA ASP A 56 -5.81 14.95 -1.98
C ASP A 56 -5.69 15.35 -3.47
N GLY A 57 -6.81 15.35 -4.18
CA GLY A 57 -6.86 15.55 -5.64
C GLY A 57 -6.30 14.40 -6.48
N ALA A 58 -5.82 13.31 -5.87
CA ALA A 58 -5.34 12.15 -6.61
C ALA A 58 -6.51 11.35 -7.23
N PRO A 59 -6.34 10.75 -8.41
CA PRO A 59 -7.37 9.90 -9.01
C PRO A 59 -7.65 8.67 -8.14
N ASP A 60 -8.92 8.39 -7.88
CA ASP A 60 -9.32 7.12 -7.29
C ASP A 60 -9.20 5.99 -8.32
N ILE A 61 -8.28 5.06 -8.05
CA ILE A 61 -8.02 3.88 -8.87
C ILE A 61 -8.50 2.58 -8.21
N THR A 62 -9.25 2.66 -7.11
CA THR A 62 -9.72 1.50 -6.33
C THR A 62 -10.47 0.49 -7.19
N SER A 63 -11.29 0.98 -8.13
CA SER A 63 -12.07 0.15 -9.07
C SER A 63 -11.22 -0.63 -10.07
N LEU A 64 -9.96 -0.23 -10.28
CA LEU A 64 -9.02 -0.93 -11.16
C LEU A 64 -8.36 -2.13 -10.46
N GLY A 65 -8.52 -2.26 -9.14
CA GLY A 65 -8.04 -3.41 -8.37
C GLY A 65 -6.52 -3.48 -8.17
N GLY A 66 -5.77 -2.48 -8.64
CA GLY A 66 -4.32 -2.41 -8.40
C GLY A 66 -3.55 -1.52 -9.36
N TRP A 67 -2.30 -1.26 -8.97
CA TRP A 67 -1.40 -0.35 -9.68
C TRP A 67 -1.07 -0.82 -11.11
N ARG A 68 -0.84 -2.12 -11.31
CA ARG A 68 -0.52 -2.68 -12.63
C ARG A 68 -1.67 -2.52 -13.63
N ALA A 69 -2.91 -2.66 -13.16
CA ALA A 69 -4.10 -2.45 -13.99
C ALA A 69 -4.28 -0.97 -14.37
N TYR A 70 -3.98 -0.06 -13.44
CA TYR A 70 -3.95 1.38 -13.72
C TYR A 70 -2.90 1.76 -14.78
N LEU A 71 -1.68 1.22 -14.69
CA LEU A 71 -0.60 1.51 -15.64
C LEU A 71 -0.80 0.88 -17.03
N ALA A 72 -1.64 -0.16 -17.14
CA ALA A 72 -1.92 -0.83 -18.42
C ALA A 72 -3.01 -0.13 -19.25
N ARG A 73 -3.57 0.97 -18.75
CA ARG A 73 -4.63 1.76 -19.38
C ARG A 73 -4.06 2.96 -20.12
#